data_AF-A0A2A4QHM4-F1
#
_entry.id   AF-A0A2A4QHM4-F1
#
_cell.length_a   1.000
_cell.length_b   1.000
_cell.length_c   1.000
_cell.angle_alpha   90.00
_cell.angle_beta   90.00
_cell.angle_gamma   90.00
#
_symmetry.space_group_name_H-M   'P 1'
#
loop_
_entity.id
_entity.type
_entity.pdbx_description
1 polymer ?
#
loop_
_entity_poly.entity_id
_entity_poly.type
_entity_poly.pdbx_seq_one_letter_code
_entity_poly.pdbx_strand_id
1 'polypeptide(L)'
;MKQLITMDYEVVALTLFAPEQLNYIKYKMLLVFRALLKHKMWKYELHKDLNGDCLAMGEKVCLNLSFIIVARKMLNISEPLDYSIAGGLLDKELRQGLSDYLSKR
;
A
#
# COMPACT_ATOMS: atom_id res chain seq x y z
N MET A 1 -2.43 13.67 8.04
CA MET A 1 -1.12 13.01 8.21
C MET A 1 -1.21 11.68 8.99
N LYS A 2 -1.83 11.63 10.19
CA LYS A 2 -1.90 10.40 11.02
C LYS A 2 -2.66 9.22 10.38
N GLN A 3 -3.69 9.47 9.56
CA GLN A 3 -4.59 8.43 9.05
C GLN A 3 -3.90 7.36 8.19
N LEU A 4 -2.91 7.71 7.36
CA LEU A 4 -2.21 6.75 6.50
C LEU A 4 -1.32 5.78 7.30
N ILE A 5 -0.90 6.17 8.50
CA ILE A 5 -0.09 5.36 9.41
C ILE A 5 -0.99 4.51 10.31
N THR A 6 -2.13 5.05 10.72
CA THR A 6 -3.03 4.40 11.69
C THR A 6 -4.13 3.57 11.05
N MET A 7 -4.32 3.64 9.72
CA MET A 7 -5.31 2.81 9.03
C MET A 7 -4.97 1.33 9.19
N ASP A 8 -5.98 0.57 9.60
CA ASP A 8 -6.02 -0.88 9.50
C ASP A 8 -6.72 -1.23 8.19
N TYR A 9 -5.94 -1.60 7.18
CA TYR A 9 -6.51 -1.89 5.87
C TYR A 9 -7.39 -3.14 5.89
N GLU A 10 -7.17 -4.09 6.81
CA GLU A 10 -7.95 -5.33 6.85
C GLU A 10 -9.38 -5.03 7.31
N VAL A 11 -9.52 -4.23 8.37
CA VAL A 11 -10.84 -3.75 8.85
C VAL A 11 -11.56 -2.96 7.76
N VAL A 12 -10.85 -2.07 7.07
CA VAL A 12 -11.45 -1.28 5.98
C VAL A 12 -11.82 -2.18 4.80
N ALA A 13 -11.00 -3.17 4.44
CA ALA A 13 -11.29 -4.10 3.37
C ALA A 13 -12.55 -4.92 3.64
N LEU A 14 -12.70 -5.41 4.88
CA LEU A 14 -13.90 -6.14 5.32
C LEU A 14 -15.18 -5.28 5.28
N THR A 15 -15.04 -3.97 5.40
CA THR A 15 -16.16 -3.03 5.33
C THR A 15 -16.54 -2.69 3.89
N LEU A 16 -15.57 -2.64 2.98
CA LEU A 16 -15.76 -2.16 1.61
C LEU A 16 -16.03 -3.27 0.58
N PHE A 17 -15.63 -4.51 0.87
CA PHE A 17 -15.61 -5.58 -0.13
C PHE A 17 -16.25 -6.86 0.37
N ALA A 18 -16.85 -7.60 -0.54
CA ALA A 18 -17.41 -8.92 -0.25
C ALA A 18 -16.28 -9.94 0.03
N PRO A 19 -16.53 -10.99 0.84
CA PRO A 19 -15.51 -11.98 1.20
C PRO A 19 -14.79 -12.60 -0.01
N GLU A 20 -15.49 -12.82 -1.11
CA GLU A 20 -14.95 -13.41 -2.34
C GLU A 20 -13.95 -12.49 -3.04
N GLN A 21 -14.04 -11.18 -2.79
CA GLN A 21 -13.16 -10.16 -3.37
C GLN A 21 -11.87 -9.97 -2.56
N LEU A 22 -11.84 -10.37 -1.29
CA LEU A 22 -10.71 -10.13 -0.39
C LEU A 22 -9.42 -10.80 -0.86
N ASN A 23 -9.50 -12.03 -1.38
CA ASN A 23 -8.33 -12.72 -1.92
C ASN A 23 -7.75 -12.01 -3.14
N TYR A 24 -8.63 -11.50 -4.02
CA TYR A 24 -8.21 -10.73 -5.18
C TYR A 24 -7.54 -9.42 -4.76
N ILE A 25 -8.10 -8.73 -3.76
CA ILE A 25 -7.51 -7.52 -3.19
C ILE A 25 -6.13 -7.80 -2.62
N LYS A 26 -5.99 -8.80 -1.75
CA LYS A 26 -4.70 -9.18 -1.14
C LYS A 26 -3.66 -9.49 -2.22
N TYR A 27 -4.03 -10.24 -3.26
CA TYR A 27 -3.13 -10.51 -4.38
C TYR A 27 -2.69 -9.23 -5.11
N LYS A 28 -3.63 -8.34 -5.46
CA LYS A 28 -3.28 -7.08 -6.14
C LYS A 28 -2.48 -6.13 -5.25
N MET A 29 -2.77 -6.11 -3.96
CA MET A 29 -2.01 -5.36 -2.97
C MET A 29 -0.57 -5.83 -2.91
N LEU A 30 -0.33 -7.15 -2.87
CA LEU A 30 1.01 -7.72 -2.83
C LEU A 30 1.87 -7.25 -4.01
N LEU A 31 1.29 -7.17 -5.21
CA LEU A 31 1.99 -6.68 -6.41
C LEU A 31 2.38 -5.20 -6.29
N VAL A 32 1.48 -4.36 -5.77
CA VAL A 32 1.76 -2.94 -5.55
C VAL A 32 2.79 -2.77 -4.44
N PHE A 33 2.63 -3.49 -3.33
CA PHE A 33 3.53 -3.46 -2.19
C PHE A 33 4.95 -3.84 -2.58
N ARG A 34 5.09 -4.93 -3.36
CA ARG A 34 6.38 -5.33 -3.95
C ARG A 34 7.00 -4.22 -4.80
N ALA A 35 6.20 -3.53 -5.61
CA ALA A 35 6.69 -2.44 -6.44
C ALA A 35 7.16 -1.24 -5.60
N LEU A 36 6.44 -0.90 -4.53
CA LEU A 36 6.82 0.18 -3.61
C LEU A 36 8.09 -0.16 -2.82
N LEU A 37 8.29 -1.43 -2.46
CA LEU A 37 9.47 -1.93 -1.74
C LEU A 37 10.58 -2.42 -2.68
N LYS A 38 10.54 -2.08 -3.97
CA LYS A 38 11.53 -2.53 -4.97
C LYS A 38 12.98 -2.27 -4.57
N HIS A 39 13.25 -1.20 -3.83
CA HIS A 39 14.60 -0.85 -3.34
C HIS A 39 14.89 -1.37 -1.92
N LYS A 40 13.93 -2.05 -1.29
CA LYS A 40 14.02 -2.73 0.01
C LYS A 40 13.42 -4.14 -0.06
N MET A 41 13.82 -4.93 -1.04
CA MET A 41 13.21 -6.25 -1.29
C MET A 41 13.28 -7.20 -0.08
N TRP A 42 14.31 -7.09 0.77
CA TRP A 42 14.38 -7.88 2.00
C TRP A 42 13.23 -7.57 2.97
N LYS A 43 12.75 -6.33 3.02
CA LYS A 43 11.56 -5.96 3.80
C LYS A 43 10.28 -6.50 3.18
N TYR A 44 10.19 -6.54 1.85
CA TYR A 44 9.06 -7.18 1.17
C TYR A 44 8.98 -8.68 1.53
N GLU A 45 10.10 -9.41 1.48
CA GLU A 45 10.11 -10.83 1.81
C GLU A 45 9.68 -11.12 3.26
N LEU A 46 10.03 -10.22 4.20
CA LEU A 46 9.62 -10.30 5.60
C LEU A 46 8.12 -10.01 5.83
N HIS A 47 7.46 -9.31 4.90
CA HIS A 47 6.10 -8.78 5.06
C HIS A 47 5.16 -9.17 3.91
N LYS A 48 5.46 -10.29 3.25
CA LYS A 48 4.69 -10.80 2.10
C LYS A 48 3.31 -11.36 2.46
N ASP A 49 3.06 -11.57 3.74
CA ASP A 49 1.75 -11.93 4.29
C ASP A 49 0.82 -10.71 4.40
N LEU A 50 1.35 -9.50 4.18
CA LEU A 50 0.65 -8.23 4.32
C LEU A 50 0.11 -8.00 5.73
N ASN A 51 0.73 -8.60 6.75
CA ASN A 51 0.39 -8.30 8.12
C ASN A 51 0.94 -6.91 8.50
N GLY A 52 0.06 -6.05 9.02
CA GLY A 52 0.42 -4.72 9.49
C GLY A 52 1.14 -4.70 10.84
N ASP A 53 1.10 -5.82 11.56
CA ASP A 53 1.76 -6.00 12.84
C ASP A 53 3.28 -6.01 12.65
N CYS A 54 3.99 -5.26 13.50
CA CYS A 54 5.46 -5.16 13.49
C CYS A 54 6.09 -4.48 12.25
N LEU A 55 5.33 -3.75 11.42
CA LEU A 55 5.90 -2.91 10.37
C LEU A 55 6.51 -1.62 10.90
N ALA A 56 7.65 -1.22 10.34
CA ALA A 56 8.14 0.14 10.52
C ALA A 56 7.18 1.14 9.85
N MET A 57 7.18 2.39 10.31
CA MET A 57 6.23 3.41 9.85
C MET A 57 6.17 3.55 8.32
N GLY A 58 7.32 3.58 7.65
CA GLY A 58 7.39 3.70 6.18
C GLY A 58 6.80 2.48 5.46
N GLU A 59 7.03 1.27 5.98
CA GLU A 59 6.48 0.03 5.43
C GLU A 59 4.97 -0.01 5.60
N LYS A 60 4.47 0.43 6.77
CA LYS A 60 3.04 0.56 7.03
C LYS A 60 2.37 1.56 6.09
N VAL A 61 3.04 2.66 5.78
CA VAL A 61 2.58 3.62 4.75
C VAL A 61 2.52 2.96 3.38
N CYS A 62 3.53 2.21 2.97
CA CYS A 62 3.51 1.47 1.70
C CYS A 62 2.40 0.42 1.65
N LEU A 63 2.15 -0.30 2.74
CA LEU A 63 1.07 -1.28 2.85
C LEU A 63 -0.31 -0.60 2.67
N ASN A 64 -0.55 0.46 3.42
CA ASN A 64 -1.81 1.21 3.35
C ASN A 64 -2.02 1.90 2.00
N LEU A 65 -0.96 2.42 1.37
CA LEU A 65 -1.03 2.92 0.00
C LEU A 65 -1.37 1.80 -0.99
N SER A 66 -0.80 0.61 -0.82
CA SER A 66 -1.09 -0.53 -1.69
C SER A 66 -2.58 -0.88 -1.65
N PHE A 67 -3.18 -0.88 -0.45
CA PHE A 67 -4.63 -1.03 -0.31
C PHE A 67 -5.40 0.07 -1.02
N ILE A 68 -5.12 1.35 -0.72
CA ILE A 68 -5.86 2.49 -1.29
C ILE A 68 -5.79 2.47 -2.82
N ILE A 69 -4.61 2.22 -3.39
CA ILE A 69 -4.39 2.13 -4.84
C ILE A 69 -5.27 1.05 -5.46
N VAL A 70 -5.33 -0.14 -4.85
CA VAL A 70 -6.10 -1.28 -5.35
C VAL A 70 -7.60 -1.08 -5.16
N ALA A 71 -8.01 -0.66 -3.96
CA ALA A 71 -9.40 -0.41 -3.61
C ALA A 71 -10.04 0.63 -4.54
N ARG A 72 -9.33 1.73 -4.81
CA ARG A 72 -9.80 2.76 -5.75
C ARG A 72 -10.02 2.20 -7.16
N LYS A 73 -9.10 1.38 -7.66
CA LYS A 73 -9.27 0.72 -8.98
C LYS A 73 -10.49 -0.19 -9.00
N MET A 74 -10.72 -0.97 -7.95
CA MET A 74 -11.87 -1.88 -7.88
C MET A 74 -13.20 -1.16 -7.73
N LEU A 75 -13.19 0.00 -7.06
CA LEU A 75 -14.36 0.85 -6.87
C LEU A 75 -14.59 1.85 -8.02
N ASN A 76 -13.80 1.78 -9.09
CA ASN A 76 -13.83 2.71 -10.24
C ASN A 76 -13.67 4.19 -9.85
N ILE A 77 -12.90 4.45 -8.79
CA ILE A 77 -12.63 5.78 -8.27
C ILE A 77 -11.48 6.40 -9.09
N SER A 78 -11.76 7.46 -9.83
CA SER A 78 -10.86 8.04 -10.84
C SER A 78 -10.13 9.31 -10.38
N GLU A 79 -10.50 9.87 -9.23
CA GLU A 79 -9.89 11.09 -8.73
C GLU A 79 -8.39 10.90 -8.51
N PRO A 80 -7.57 11.95 -8.70
CA PRO A 80 -6.15 11.86 -8.41
C PRO A 80 -5.93 11.61 -6.91
N LEU A 81 -4.99 10.72 -6.59
CA LEU A 81 -4.54 10.52 -5.22
C LEU A 81 -3.37 11.46 -4.95
N ASP A 82 -3.44 12.22 -3.85
CA ASP A 82 -2.32 13.04 -3.39
C ASP A 82 -1.27 12.16 -2.68
N TYR A 83 -0.17 11.89 -3.37
CA TYR A 83 0.96 11.11 -2.86
C TYR A 83 1.95 11.95 -2.03
N SER A 84 1.81 13.28 -1.98
CA SER A 84 2.74 14.15 -1.26
C SER A 84 2.78 13.84 0.24
N ILE A 85 1.63 13.45 0.80
CA ILE A 85 1.46 13.02 2.20
C ILE A 85 2.35 11.82 2.53
N ALA A 86 2.50 10.89 1.58
CA ALA A 86 3.38 9.73 1.75
C ALA A 86 4.86 10.14 1.68
N GLY A 87 5.22 11.09 0.81
CA GLY A 87 6.60 11.54 0.63
C GLY A 87 7.28 11.98 1.94
N GLY A 88 6.55 12.65 2.83
CA GLY A 88 7.08 13.07 4.15
C GLY A 88 7.26 11.93 5.16
N LEU A 89 6.69 10.75 4.91
CA LEU A 89 6.69 9.61 5.83
C LEU A 89 7.61 8.46 5.36
N LEU A 90 8.14 8.57 4.14
CA LEU A 90 8.95 7.55 3.51
C LEU A 90 10.44 7.93 3.55
N ASP A 91 11.28 6.95 3.87
CA ASP A 91 12.72 7.10 3.70
C ASP A 91 13.11 7.20 2.20
N LYS A 92 14.40 7.42 1.92
CA LYS A 92 14.89 7.65 0.56
C LYS A 92 14.57 6.49 -0.39
N GLU A 93 14.72 5.25 0.06
CA GLU A 93 14.53 4.07 -0.79
C GLU A 93 13.05 3.81 -1.06
N LEU A 94 12.19 3.98 -0.05
CA LEU A 94 10.74 3.88 -0.22
C LEU A 94 10.17 5.03 -1.07
N ARG A 95 10.70 6.25 -0.93
CA ARG A 95 10.37 7.37 -1.83
C ARG A 95 10.75 7.08 -3.27
N GLN A 96 11.92 6.51 -3.50
CA GLN A 96 12.34 6.09 -4.85
C GLN A 96 11.42 5.00 -5.39
N GLY A 97 11.02 4.02 -4.57
CA GLY A 97 10.07 2.97 -4.97
C GLY A 97 8.72 3.53 -5.36
N LEU A 98 8.20 4.50 -4.61
CA LEU A 98 6.97 5.22 -4.94
C LEU A 98 7.11 6.00 -6.26
N SER A 99 8.21 6.73 -6.44
CA SER A 99 8.49 7.48 -7.68
C SER A 99 8.53 6.54 -8.90
N ASP A 100 9.25 5.42 -8.78
CA ASP A 100 9.36 4.41 -9.83
C ASP A 100 7.97 3.84 -10.18
N TYR A 101 7.14 3.54 -9.18
CA TYR A 101 5.79 3.03 -9.38
C TYR A 101 4.90 4.02 -10.13
N LEU A 102 4.96 5.31 -9.77
CA LEU A 102 4.15 6.35 -10.40
C LEU A 102 4.58 6.64 -11.85
N SER A 103 5.88 6.55 -12.15
CA SER A 103 6.40 6.79 -13.50
C SER A 103 5.98 5.75 -14.55
N LYS A 104 5.51 4.57 -14.11
CA LYS A 104 5.13 3.44 -14.96
C LYS A 104 3.61 3.26 -15.10
N ARG A 105 2.83 4.21 -14.57
CA ARG A 105 1.39 4.07 -14.38
C ARG A 105 0.60 4.80 -15.46
#